data_AF-A0AAD0XEP1-F1
#
_entry.id   AF-A0AAD0XEP1-F1
#
_cell.length_a   1.000
_cell.length_b   1.000
_cell.length_c   1.000
_cell.angle_alpha   90.00
_cell.angle_beta   90.00
_cell.angle_gamma   90.00
#
_symmetry.space_group_name_H-M   'P 1'
#
loop_
_entity.id
_entity.type
_entity.pdbx_description
1 polymer ?
#
loop_
_entity_poly.entity_id
_entity_poly.type
_entity_poly.pdbx_seq_one_letter_code
_entity_poly.pdbx_strand_id
1 'polypeptide(L)'
;MSEQAPEPIFPHDAVAGAETIPAPRAWIVLQNVQEVETWIDTYNRELQAVVFRHKMNTVNAGQGICFTLELGGQIYLHTTPEGQILLDVSEEAAWAAPVISAAANVAAPAGSVWVLPPDTLTQLILGLSGLIATSQFVLRHEYRLGKSQRAY
;
A
#
# COMPACT_ATOMS: atom_id res chain seq x y z
N MET A 1 -11.03 -29.39 -25.19
CA MET A 1 -11.48 -28.29 -24.32
C MET A 1 -10.22 -27.75 -23.69
N SER A 2 -9.66 -26.69 -24.25
CA SER A 2 -8.41 -26.12 -23.74
C SER A 2 -8.75 -25.19 -22.59
N GLU A 3 -8.37 -25.58 -21.38
CA GLU A 3 -8.42 -24.76 -20.17
C GLU A 3 -7.54 -23.51 -20.39
N GLN A 4 -8.19 -22.38 -20.58
CA GLN A 4 -7.53 -21.09 -20.71
C GLN A 4 -7.21 -20.62 -19.28
N ALA A 5 -5.91 -20.54 -18.96
CA ALA A 5 -5.44 -20.00 -17.68
C ALA A 5 -5.98 -18.56 -17.50
N PRO A 6 -6.35 -18.16 -16.28
CA PRO A 6 -6.84 -16.81 -16.03
C PRO A 6 -5.78 -15.81 -16.48
N GLU A 7 -6.16 -14.90 -17.37
CA GLU A 7 -5.27 -13.83 -17.80
C GLU A 7 -4.83 -13.04 -16.57
N PRO A 8 -3.52 -12.75 -16.43
CA PRO A 8 -3.07 -11.87 -15.36
C PRO A 8 -3.77 -10.52 -15.52
N ILE A 9 -4.37 -10.04 -14.43
CA ILE A 9 -5.06 -8.74 -14.36
C ILE A 9 -4.12 -7.59 -14.79
N PHE A 10 -2.80 -7.84 -14.74
CA PHE A 10 -1.76 -6.90 -15.12
C PHE A 10 -1.06 -7.31 -16.43
N PRO A 11 -0.94 -6.39 -17.41
CA PRO A 11 -0.22 -6.65 -18.66
C PRO A 11 1.27 -6.91 -18.40
N HIS A 12 1.84 -7.85 -19.17
CA HIS A 12 3.27 -8.25 -19.11
C HIS A 12 4.25 -7.09 -19.35
N ASP A 13 3.80 -6.00 -19.97
CA ASP A 13 4.64 -4.88 -20.41
C ASP A 13 4.96 -3.85 -19.31
N ALA A 14 4.45 -4.01 -18.09
CA ALA A 14 4.88 -3.16 -16.96
C ALA A 14 6.36 -3.39 -16.55
N VAL A 15 7.07 -4.31 -17.22
CA VAL A 15 8.39 -4.83 -16.83
C VAL A 15 9.39 -4.83 -18.01
N ALA A 16 9.15 -4.01 -19.04
CA ALA A 16 10.12 -3.84 -20.13
C ALA A 16 11.11 -2.71 -19.81
N GLY A 17 12.24 -3.08 -19.19
CA GLY A 17 13.52 -2.37 -19.38
C GLY A 17 13.76 -1.09 -18.58
N ALA A 18 14.08 -1.22 -17.29
CA ALA A 18 15.10 -0.47 -16.55
C ALA A 18 15.09 -0.94 -15.09
N GLU A 19 16.14 -0.64 -14.31
CA GLU A 19 16.23 -0.85 -12.85
C GLU A 19 15.25 0.05 -12.06
N THR A 20 14.08 0.35 -12.65
CA THR A 20 13.11 1.32 -12.23
C THR A 20 11.91 0.63 -11.60
N ILE A 21 11.46 1.17 -10.48
CA ILE A 21 10.18 0.81 -9.85
C ILE A 21 9.08 0.81 -10.92
N PRO A 22 8.19 -0.19 -10.96
CA PRO A 22 7.09 -0.21 -11.94
C PRO A 22 6.30 1.09 -11.88
N ALA A 23 5.93 1.62 -13.05
CA ALA A 23 5.20 2.88 -13.17
C ALA A 23 3.89 2.87 -12.37
N PRO A 24 3.40 4.04 -11.90
CA PRO A 24 2.09 4.15 -11.27
C PRO A 24 0.99 3.50 -12.13
N ARG A 25 0.15 2.70 -11.50
CA ARG A 25 -1.00 2.04 -12.15
C ARG A 25 -2.28 2.75 -11.74
N ALA A 26 -3.21 2.89 -12.68
CA ALA A 26 -4.54 3.39 -12.37
C ALA A 26 -5.22 2.48 -11.34
N TRP A 27 -5.89 3.08 -10.37
CA TRP A 27 -6.59 2.34 -9.34
C TRP A 27 -7.85 1.67 -9.89
N ILE A 28 -8.12 0.45 -9.44
CA ILE A 28 -9.38 -0.24 -9.69
C ILE A 28 -10.20 -0.10 -8.40
N VAL A 29 -11.36 0.54 -8.50
CA VAL A 29 -12.24 0.72 -7.34
C VAL A 29 -12.77 -0.64 -6.89
N LEU A 30 -12.44 -1.01 -5.65
CA LEU A 30 -12.81 -2.26 -5.00
C LEU A 30 -14.08 -2.01 -4.18
N GLN A 31 -15.08 -2.87 -4.35
CA GLN A 31 -16.43 -2.66 -3.80
C GLN A 31 -16.76 -3.52 -2.59
N ASN A 32 -16.01 -4.59 -2.37
CA ASN A 32 -16.26 -5.54 -1.30
C ASN A 32 -14.95 -6.10 -0.72
N VAL A 33 -15.09 -6.77 0.42
CA VAL A 33 -13.98 -7.38 1.17
C VAL A 33 -13.23 -8.41 0.33
N GLN A 34 -13.95 -9.23 -0.45
CA GLN A 34 -13.36 -10.31 -1.24
C GLN A 34 -12.43 -9.77 -2.34
N GLU A 35 -12.84 -8.69 -3.01
CA GLU A 35 -12.01 -7.99 -4.00
C GLU A 35 -10.75 -7.41 -3.36
N VAL A 36 -10.88 -6.83 -2.16
CA VAL A 36 -9.74 -6.28 -1.41
C VAL A 36 -8.74 -7.36 -1.02
N GLU A 37 -9.19 -8.48 -0.44
CA GLU A 37 -8.30 -9.60 -0.09
C GLU A 37 -7.58 -10.16 -1.31
N THR A 38 -8.31 -10.34 -2.43
CA THR A 38 -7.73 -10.81 -3.69
C THR A 38 -6.66 -9.84 -4.20
N TRP A 39 -6.93 -8.54 -4.09
CA TRP A 39 -5.99 -7.49 -4.47
C TRP A 39 -4.75 -7.50 -3.56
N ILE A 40 -4.93 -7.62 -2.24
CA ILE A 40 -3.83 -7.68 -1.25
C ILE A 40 -2.91 -8.86 -1.56
N ASP A 41 -3.47 -10.06 -1.73
CA ASP A 41 -2.70 -11.27 -2.03
C ASP A 41 -1.90 -11.14 -3.33
N THR A 42 -2.55 -10.63 -4.37
CA THR A 42 -1.91 -10.41 -5.68
C THR A 42 -0.78 -9.39 -5.55
N TYR A 43 -1.04 -8.26 -4.89
CA TYR A 43 -0.07 -7.20 -4.68
C TYR A 43 1.15 -7.68 -3.89
N ASN A 44 0.94 -8.39 -2.79
CA ASN A 44 2.01 -8.95 -1.96
C ASN A 44 2.89 -9.90 -2.77
N ARG A 45 2.30 -10.78 -3.57
CA ARG A 45 3.04 -11.68 -4.45
C ARG A 45 3.88 -10.93 -5.48
N GLU A 46 3.33 -9.87 -6.09
CA GLU A 46 4.05 -9.05 -7.06
C GLU A 46 5.20 -8.26 -6.41
N LEU A 47 4.95 -7.61 -5.27
CA LEU A 47 5.97 -6.87 -4.53
C LEU A 47 7.14 -7.79 -4.16
N GLN A 48 6.86 -8.99 -3.64
CA GLN A 48 7.90 -9.97 -3.32
C GLN A 48 8.68 -10.42 -4.56
N ALA A 49 8.01 -10.62 -5.70
CA ALA A 49 8.68 -10.96 -6.95
C ALA A 49 9.61 -9.82 -7.44
N VAL A 50 9.19 -8.56 -7.30
CA VAL A 50 10.03 -7.40 -7.61
C VAL A 50 11.24 -7.34 -6.66
N VAL A 51 11.02 -7.43 -5.36
CA VAL A 51 12.09 -7.38 -4.35
C VAL A 51 13.13 -8.49 -4.58
N PHE A 52 12.67 -9.72 -4.82
CA PHE A 52 13.54 -10.86 -5.11
C PHE A 52 14.32 -10.67 -6.41
N ARG A 53 13.64 -10.27 -7.50
CA ARG A 53 14.28 -10.08 -8.82
C ARG A 53 15.38 -9.02 -8.77
N HIS A 54 15.15 -7.94 -8.03
CA HIS A 54 16.09 -6.82 -7.93
C HIS A 54 17.15 -7.01 -6.83
N LYS A 55 17.17 -8.16 -6.13
CA LYS A 55 18.09 -8.46 -5.01
C LYS A 55 18.17 -7.31 -4.01
N MET A 56 17.04 -6.65 -3.75
CA MET A 56 17.04 -5.45 -2.92
C MET A 56 17.31 -5.80 -1.46
N ASN A 57 18.20 -5.04 -0.82
CA ASN A 57 18.39 -5.10 0.62
C ASN A 57 17.31 -4.25 1.29
N THR A 58 16.24 -4.91 1.75
CA THR A 58 15.08 -4.27 2.36
C THR A 58 15.15 -4.26 3.89
N VAL A 59 16.28 -4.70 4.48
CA VAL A 59 16.47 -4.86 5.93
C VAL A 59 16.26 -3.56 6.72
N ASN A 60 16.48 -2.40 6.09
CA ASN A 60 16.41 -1.09 6.77
C ASN A 60 15.40 -0.10 6.15
N ALA A 61 14.59 -0.53 5.18
CA ALA A 61 13.69 0.35 4.45
C ALA A 61 12.31 -0.30 4.30
N GLY A 62 11.26 0.42 4.67
CA GLY A 62 9.90 -0.07 4.54
C GLY A 62 9.54 -0.23 3.05
N GLN A 63 9.12 -1.44 2.68
CA GLN A 63 8.63 -1.78 1.34
C GLN A 63 7.10 -1.90 1.37
N GLY A 64 6.42 -1.39 0.36
CA GLY A 64 4.97 -1.37 0.40
C GLY A 64 4.39 -0.70 -0.82
N ILE A 65 3.35 0.11 -0.61
CA ILE A 65 2.61 0.78 -1.67
C ILE A 65 2.46 2.27 -1.37
N CYS A 66 2.48 3.08 -2.42
CA CYS A 66 2.08 4.48 -2.38
C CYS A 66 0.75 4.60 -3.11
N PHE A 67 -0.25 5.11 -2.41
CA PHE A 67 -1.51 5.54 -3.01
C PHE A 67 -1.46 7.04 -3.28
N THR A 68 -1.68 7.43 -4.53
CA THR A 68 -1.94 8.84 -4.87
C THR A 68 -3.45 9.05 -4.87
N LEU A 69 -3.92 10.07 -4.16
CA LEU A 69 -5.34 10.34 -4.01
C LEU A 69 -5.86 11.27 -5.13
N GLU A 70 -7.12 11.10 -5.52
CA GLU A 70 -7.80 11.89 -6.58
C GLU A 70 -7.80 13.39 -6.31
N LEU A 71 -8.00 13.78 -5.04
CA LEU A 71 -8.06 15.19 -4.62
C LEU A 71 -6.71 15.75 -4.16
N GLY A 72 -5.62 15.02 -4.40
CA GLY A 72 -4.26 15.40 -4.02
C GLY A 72 -3.77 14.75 -2.72
N GLY A 73 -2.45 14.68 -2.63
CA GLY A 73 -1.73 13.99 -1.56
C GLY A 73 -1.50 12.51 -1.82
N GLN A 74 -0.61 11.96 -1.00
CA GLN A 74 -0.14 10.57 -1.04
C GLN A 74 -0.22 9.91 0.34
N ILE A 75 -0.48 8.61 0.34
CA ILE A 75 -0.44 7.73 1.52
C ILE A 75 0.52 6.59 1.20
N TYR A 76 1.61 6.49 1.97
CA TYR A 76 2.52 5.37 1.90
C TYR A 76 2.10 4.32 2.91
N LEU A 77 1.91 3.08 2.48
CA LEU A 77 1.49 1.96 3.32
C LEU A 77 2.58 0.88 3.31
N HIS A 78 2.95 0.42 4.51
CA HIS A 78 3.86 -0.70 4.73
C HIS A 78 3.29 -1.62 5.80
N THR A 79 3.40 -2.93 5.60
CA THR A 79 3.11 -3.93 6.63
C THR A 79 4.42 -4.47 7.19
N THR A 80 4.60 -4.34 8.51
CA THR A 80 5.81 -4.83 9.18
C THR A 80 5.81 -6.37 9.27
N PRO A 81 6.96 -7.02 9.54
CA PRO A 81 7.02 -8.46 9.75
C PRO A 81 6.12 -8.97 10.88
N GLU A 82 5.83 -8.13 11.88
CA GLU A 82 4.93 -8.40 13.01
C GLU A 82 3.45 -8.24 12.64
N GLY A 83 3.16 -7.83 11.41
CA GLY A 83 1.80 -7.64 10.89
C GLY A 83 1.22 -6.26 11.16
N GLN A 84 1.94 -5.34 11.82
CA GLN A 84 1.45 -3.97 12.01
C GLN A 84 1.40 -3.23 10.69
N ILE A 85 0.44 -2.32 10.55
CA ILE A 85 0.30 -1.50 9.35
C ILE A 85 0.79 -0.10 9.68
N LEU A 86 1.79 0.35 8.94
CA LEU A 86 2.32 1.70 8.99
C LEU A 86 1.80 2.50 7.81
N LEU A 87 1.18 3.65 8.09
CA LEU A 87 0.89 4.65 7.08
C LEU A 87 1.76 5.88 7.29
N ASP A 88 2.26 6.48 6.22
CA ASP A 88 2.79 7.83 6.22
C ASP A 88 1.92 8.68 5.30
N VAL A 89 1.15 9.58 5.89
CA VAL A 89 0.16 10.43 5.21
C VAL A 89 0.79 11.78 4.98
N SER A 90 1.01 12.13 3.71
CA SER A 90 1.53 13.45 3.34
C SER A 90 0.62 14.58 3.85
N GLU A 91 1.17 15.78 4.03
CA GLU A 91 0.41 16.95 4.48
C GLU A 91 -0.80 17.25 3.58
N GLU A 92 -0.62 17.12 2.26
CA GLU A 92 -1.70 17.28 1.28
C GLU A 92 -2.78 16.21 1.39
N ALA A 93 -2.47 15.03 1.94
CA ALA A 93 -3.44 13.94 2.17
C ALA A 93 -4.08 13.98 3.57
N ALA A 94 -3.79 15.00 4.40
CA ALA A 94 -4.32 15.09 5.76
C ALA A 94 -5.87 15.11 5.80
N TRP A 95 -6.52 15.54 4.73
CA TRP A 95 -7.98 15.50 4.59
C TRP A 95 -8.56 14.08 4.62
N ALA A 96 -7.77 13.05 4.33
CA ALA A 96 -8.19 11.64 4.38
C ALA A 96 -8.19 11.06 5.81
N ALA A 97 -7.66 11.80 6.80
CA ALA A 97 -7.57 11.34 8.20
C ALA A 97 -8.91 10.84 8.79
N PRO A 98 -10.08 11.47 8.58
CA PRO A 98 -11.35 10.96 9.09
C PRO A 98 -11.72 9.58 8.52
N VAL A 99 -11.38 9.32 7.26
CA VAL A 99 -11.64 8.02 6.61
C VAL A 99 -10.70 6.96 7.16
N ILE A 100 -9.42 7.28 7.33
CA ILE A 100 -8.43 6.38 7.95
C ILE A 100 -8.84 6.03 9.38
N SER A 101 -9.20 7.04 10.18
CA SER A 101 -9.68 6.84 11.55
C SER A 101 -10.94 5.98 11.63
N ALA A 102 -11.90 6.20 10.74
CA ALA A 102 -13.13 5.41 10.71
C ALA A 102 -12.87 3.96 10.30
N ALA A 103 -12.04 3.74 9.27
CA ALA A 103 -11.75 2.40 8.76
C ALA A 103 -10.88 1.57 9.73
N ALA A 104 -9.93 2.20 10.40
CA ALA A 104 -9.02 1.53 11.33
C ALA A 104 -9.46 1.59 12.80
N ASN A 105 -10.54 2.32 13.11
CA ASN A 105 -11.02 2.58 14.47
C ASN A 105 -9.91 3.12 15.42
N VAL A 106 -9.07 4.01 14.90
CA VAL A 106 -7.90 4.58 15.59
C VAL A 106 -7.96 6.11 15.52
N ALA A 107 -7.60 6.78 16.61
CA ALA A 107 -7.53 8.23 16.65
C ALA A 107 -6.37 8.76 15.78
N ALA A 108 -6.59 9.89 15.10
CA ALA A 108 -5.55 10.51 14.30
C ALA A 108 -4.32 10.87 15.16
N PRO A 109 -3.10 10.48 14.76
CA PRO A 109 -1.88 10.86 15.46
C PRO A 109 -1.59 12.35 15.29
N ALA A 110 -0.72 12.89 16.14
CA ALA A 110 -0.25 14.28 16.02
C ALA A 110 0.75 14.51 14.86
N GLY A 111 1.22 13.44 14.21
CA GLY A 111 2.17 13.48 13.09
C GLY A 111 1.61 12.82 11.82
N SER A 112 2.44 12.68 10.78
CA SER A 112 2.05 12.06 9.51
C SER A 112 1.96 10.53 9.56
N VAL A 113 2.63 9.91 10.54
CA VAL A 113 2.76 8.45 10.62
C VAL A 113 1.67 7.84 11.50
N TRP A 114 0.88 6.94 10.93
CA TRP A 114 -0.13 6.15 11.60
C TRP A 114 0.40 4.74 11.84
N VAL A 115 0.16 4.22 13.05
CA VAL A 115 0.42 2.83 13.40
C VAL A 115 -0.93 2.20 13.65
N LEU A 116 -1.32 1.25 12.80
CA LEU A 116 -2.64 0.63 12.83
C LEU A 116 -2.55 -0.87 13.20
N PRO A 117 -3.60 -1.42 13.84
CA PRO A 117 -3.68 -2.84 14.14
C PRO A 117 -3.65 -3.72 12.87
N PRO A 118 -3.07 -4.94 12.92
CA PRO A 118 -2.93 -5.83 11.77
C PRO A 118 -4.24 -6.18 11.04
N ASP A 119 -5.35 -6.23 11.77
CA ASP A 119 -6.68 -6.63 11.29
C ASP A 119 -7.44 -5.52 10.55
N THR A 120 -6.82 -4.33 10.41
CA THR A 120 -7.48 -3.16 9.79
C THR A 120 -7.18 -2.98 8.31
N LEU A 121 -6.23 -3.73 7.72
CA LEU A 121 -5.75 -3.51 6.35
C LEU A 121 -6.89 -3.55 5.32
N THR A 122 -7.72 -4.57 5.41
CA THR A 122 -8.82 -4.79 4.46
C THR A 122 -9.86 -3.69 4.53
N GLN A 123 -10.26 -3.30 5.75
CA GLN A 123 -11.22 -2.20 5.93
C GLN A 123 -10.62 -0.85 5.52
N LEU A 124 -9.33 -0.63 5.79
CA LEU A 124 -8.60 0.56 5.36
C LEU A 124 -8.60 0.69 3.84
N ILE A 125 -8.20 -0.36 3.12
CA ILE A 125 -8.15 -0.34 1.65
C ILE A 125 -9.55 -0.18 1.07
N LEU A 126 -10.56 -0.86 1.65
CA LEU A 126 -11.95 -0.70 1.23
C LEU A 126 -12.42 0.75 1.40
N GLY A 127 -12.17 1.36 2.57
CA GLY A 127 -12.55 2.74 2.87
C GLY A 127 -11.84 3.78 2.01
N LEU A 128 -10.57 3.54 1.68
CA LEU A 128 -9.79 4.42 0.81
C LEU A 128 -10.06 4.19 -0.69
N SER A 129 -10.66 3.06 -1.08
CA SER A 129 -10.74 2.65 -2.48
C SER A 129 -11.37 3.69 -3.41
N GLY A 130 -12.39 4.41 -2.94
CA GLY A 130 -13.04 5.48 -3.71
C GLY A 130 -12.25 6.80 -3.79
N LEU A 131 -11.13 6.92 -3.07
CA LEU A 131 -10.29 8.12 -2.99
C LEU A 131 -8.99 7.99 -3.78
N ILE A 132 -8.59 6.77 -4.15
CA ILE A 132 -7.29 6.48 -4.76
C ILE A 132 -7.41 6.67 -6.27
N ALA A 133 -6.51 7.46 -6.83
CA ALA A 133 -6.35 7.64 -8.27
C ALA A 133 -5.38 6.61 -8.86
N THR A 134 -4.22 6.46 -8.23
CA THR A 134 -3.17 5.55 -8.68
C THR A 134 -2.49 4.86 -7.52
N SER A 135 -1.91 3.70 -7.81
CA SER A 135 -1.06 2.95 -6.88
C SER A 135 0.31 2.67 -7.50
N GLN A 136 1.35 2.72 -6.68
CA GLN A 136 2.72 2.46 -7.12
C GLN A 136 3.47 1.65 -6.06
N PHE A 137 4.29 0.70 -6.48
CA PHE A 137 5.20 0.02 -5.57
C PHE A 137 6.17 1.01 -4.92
N VAL A 138 6.49 0.73 -3.66
CA VAL A 138 7.46 1.47 -2.88
C VAL A 138 8.49 0.47 -2.40
N LEU A 139 9.72 0.58 -2.90
CA LEU A 139 10.80 -0.34 -2.53
C LEU A 139 11.65 0.18 -1.36
N ARG A 140 11.57 1.49 -1.10
CA ARG A 140 12.20 2.15 0.04
C ARG A 140 11.41 3.39 0.44
N HIS A 141 10.87 3.38 1.65
CA HIS A 141 10.31 4.56 2.31
C HIS A 141 10.78 4.63 3.75
N GLU A 142 11.11 5.83 4.21
CA GLU A 142 11.55 6.08 5.57
C GLU A 142 10.38 6.57 6.41
N TYR A 143 9.70 5.62 7.07
CA TYR A 143 8.63 5.93 8.02
C TYR A 143 9.22 6.63 9.24
N ARG A 144 8.96 7.93 9.37
CA ARG A 144 9.46 8.75 10.48
C ARG A 144 8.66 8.50 11.76
N LEU A 145 8.79 7.31 12.33
CA LEU A 145 8.22 6.98 13.63
C LEU A 145 8.81 7.92 14.70
N GLY A 146 7.95 8.64 15.42
CA GLY A 146 8.37 9.49 16.54
C GLY A 146 9.05 8.66 17.63
N LYS A 147 9.90 9.30 18.45
CA LYS A 147 10.66 8.61 19.53
C LYS A 147 9.79 7.77 20.48
N SER A 148 8.51 8.11 20.65
CA SER A 148 7.56 7.38 21.49
C SER A 148 6.90 6.15 20.83
N GLN A 149 7.05 5.96 19.51
CA GLN A 149 6.46 4.84 18.76
C GLN A 149 7.49 3.76 18.36
N ARG A 150 8.78 3.94 18.70
CA ARG A 150 9.85 2.96 18.46
C ARG A 150 9.95 1.85 19.49
N ALA A 151 9.11 1.88 20.53
CA ALA A 151 9.14 0.94 21.64
C ALA A 151 7.89 0.05 21.58
N TYR A 152 7.80 -0.81 20.58
CA TYR A 152 7.00 -2.04 20.61
C TYR A 152 7.55 -3.05 19.62
#